data_AF-X1NE93-F1
#
_entry.id   AF-X1NE93-F1
#
_cell.length_a   1.000
_cell.length_b   1.000
_cell.length_c   1.000
_cell.angle_alpha   90.00
_cell.angle_beta   90.00
_cell.angle_gamma   90.00
#
_symmetry.space_group_name_H-M   'P 1'
#
loop_
_entity.id
_entity.type
_entity.pdbx_description
1 polymer ?
#
loop_
_entity_poly.entity_id
_entity_poly.type
_entity_poly.pdbx_seq_one_letter_code
_entity_poly.pdbx_strand_id
1 'polypeptide(L)'
;MKAGKIVLLVFGIIILLISLVPLLAGGGLMWVEKALRDSEGFYTTPAIQLEKDSHAIVTGHANIDLGGDWEWISWGRRWAPSDFLTLKIEGSSNDPSKQIFLGIAQVRDLEAYLNDVEYDEISDFRIHRPSLSYTNHPGTSEPKA
;
A
#
# COMPACT_ATOMS: atom_id res chain seq x y z
N MET A 1 -60.51 -8.05 11.47
CA MET A 1 -59.14 -7.87 12.00
C MET A 1 -59.00 -6.45 12.53
N LYS A 2 -58.45 -6.24 13.74
CA LYS A 2 -58.43 -4.90 14.38
C LYS A 2 -57.47 -3.98 13.62
N ALA A 3 -57.91 -2.79 13.24
CA ALA A 3 -57.16 -1.81 12.41
C ALA A 3 -55.73 -1.53 12.93
N GLY A 4 -55.51 -1.55 14.25
CA GLY A 4 -54.18 -1.41 14.84
C GLY A 4 -53.16 -2.47 14.40
N LYS A 5 -53.59 -3.70 14.10
CA LYS A 5 -52.70 -4.74 13.56
C LYS A 5 -52.24 -4.42 12.14
N ILE A 6 -53.13 -3.84 11.33
CA ILE A 6 -52.84 -3.47 9.94
C ILE A 6 -51.87 -2.29 9.92
N VAL A 7 -52.11 -1.27 10.75
CA VAL A 7 -51.22 -0.11 10.88
C VAL A 7 -49.83 -0.54 11.34
N LEU A 8 -49.73 -1.36 12.38
CA LEU A 8 -48.45 -1.85 12.89
C LEU A 8 -47.70 -2.69 11.84
N LEU A 9 -48.40 -3.50 11.06
CA LEU A 9 -47.82 -4.24 9.94
C LEU A 9 -47.25 -3.31 8.86
N VAL A 10 -48.00 -2.28 8.46
CA VAL A 10 -47.56 -1.31 7.44
C VAL A 10 -46.31 -0.56 7.91
N PHE A 11 -46.31 -0.05 9.15
CA PHE A 11 -45.13 0.61 9.71
C PHE A 11 -43.93 -0.33 9.83
N GLY A 12 -44.14 -1.58 10.24
CA GLY A 12 -43.08 -2.59 10.30
C GLY A 12 -42.44 -2.85 8.93
N ILE A 13 -43.25 -2.97 7.87
CA ILE A 13 -42.76 -3.14 6.50
C ILE A 13 -41.98 -1.90 6.04
N ILE A 14 -42.48 -0.69 6.30
CA ILE A 14 -41.78 0.55 5.93
C ILE A 14 -40.43 0.65 6.63
N ILE A 15 -40.38 0.42 7.95
CA ILE A 15 -39.13 0.45 8.73
C ILE A 15 -38.15 -0.61 8.22
N LEU A 16 -38.64 -1.81 7.90
CA LEU A 16 -37.82 -2.90 7.38
C LEU A 16 -37.21 -2.52 6.03
N LEU A 17 -37.99 -1.95 5.11
CA LEU A 17 -37.51 -1.52 3.80
C LEU A 17 -36.48 -0.38 3.93
N ILE A 18 -36.73 0.59 4.81
CA ILE A 18 -35.79 1.70 5.07
C ILE A 18 -34.50 1.19 5.69
N SER A 19 -34.56 0.22 6.61
CA SER A 19 -33.39 -0.33 7.30
C SER A 19 -32.56 -1.25 6.42
N LEU A 20 -33.18 -1.90 5.43
CA LEU A 20 -32.49 -2.84 4.55
C LEU A 20 -31.41 -2.15 3.69
N VAL A 21 -31.67 -0.93 3.22
CA VAL A 21 -30.73 -0.16 2.39
C VAL A 21 -29.40 0.14 3.13
N PRO A 22 -29.38 0.80 4.30
CA PRO A 22 -28.14 1.06 5.03
C PRO A 22 -27.48 -0.22 5.55
N LEU A 23 -28.26 -1.27 5.84
CA LEU A 23 -27.70 -2.57 6.25
C LEU A 23 -26.89 -3.21 5.11
N LEU A 24 -27.46 -3.26 3.91
CA LEU A 24 -26.77 -3.79 2.73
C LEU A 24 -25.60 -2.89 2.31
N ALA A 25 -25.77 -1.57 2.37
CA ALA A 25 -24.70 -0.63 2.05
C ALA A 25 -23.53 -0.74 3.04
N GLY A 26 -23.80 -0.75 4.34
CA GLY A 26 -22.80 -0.89 5.39
C GLY A 26 -22.10 -2.25 5.36
N GLY A 27 -22.87 -3.33 5.20
CA GLY A 27 -22.32 -4.68 5.04
C GLY A 27 -21.47 -4.81 3.78
N GLY A 28 -21.90 -4.21 2.67
CA GLY A 28 -21.14 -4.17 1.42
C GLY A 28 -19.81 -3.42 1.58
N LEU A 29 -19.82 -2.26 2.25
CA LEU A 29 -18.61 -1.49 2.48
C LEU A 29 -17.60 -2.23 3.36
N MET A 30 -18.07 -2.86 4.45
CA MET A 30 -17.22 -3.70 5.30
C MET A 30 -16.64 -4.90 4.54
N TRP A 31 -17.43 -5.50 3.64
CA TRP A 31 -16.96 -6.59 2.79
C TRP A 31 -15.86 -6.12 1.82
N VAL A 32 -16.05 -4.98 1.15
CA VAL A 32 -15.03 -4.39 0.26
C VAL A 32 -13.77 -4.04 1.04
N GLU A 33 -13.89 -3.42 2.21
CA GLU A 33 -12.74 -3.09 3.07
C GLU A 33 -11.94 -4.35 3.42
N LYS A 34 -12.63 -5.43 3.80
CA LYS A 34 -11.99 -6.71 4.11
C LYS A 34 -11.41 -7.41 2.87
N ALA A 35 -12.02 -7.25 1.70
CA ALA A 35 -11.54 -7.85 0.47
C ALA A 35 -10.27 -7.16 -0.08
N LEU A 36 -10.09 -5.88 0.22
CA LEU A 36 -8.92 -5.09 -0.19
C LEU A 36 -7.74 -5.19 0.79
N ARG A 37 -7.98 -5.74 1.99
CA ARG A 37 -6.95 -5.90 3.02
C ARG A 37 -6.47 -7.34 3.12
N ASP A 38 -5.18 -7.50 3.41
CA ASP A 38 -4.62 -8.79 3.78
C ASP A 38 -5.07 -9.23 5.19
N SER A 39 -4.62 -10.42 5.62
CA SER A 39 -4.93 -10.97 6.94
C SER A 39 -4.36 -10.14 8.10
N GLU A 40 -3.38 -9.28 7.83
CA GLU A 40 -2.73 -8.39 8.80
C GLU A 40 -3.35 -6.98 8.80
N GLY A 41 -4.26 -6.69 7.87
CA GLY A 41 -4.98 -5.42 7.76
C GLY A 41 -4.34 -4.39 6.82
N PHE A 42 -3.34 -4.77 6.03
CA PHE A 42 -2.72 -3.88 5.03
C PHE A 42 -3.51 -3.86 3.74
N TYR A 43 -3.65 -2.68 3.13
CA TYR A 43 -4.13 -2.58 1.76
C TYR A 43 -3.06 -3.10 0.80
N THR A 44 -3.39 -4.13 0.03
CA THR A 44 -2.43 -4.81 -0.83
C THR A 44 -2.62 -4.41 -2.29
N THR A 45 -1.52 -4.17 -3.00
CA THR A 45 -1.52 -4.01 -4.46
C THR A 45 -1.30 -5.35 -5.15
N PRO A 46 -1.75 -5.54 -6.40
CA PRO A 46 -1.37 -6.72 -7.18
C PRO A 46 0.15 -6.89 -7.20
N ALA A 47 0.62 -8.14 -7.06
CA ALA A 47 2.04 -8.44 -7.17
C ALA A 47 2.54 -8.13 -8.59
N ILE A 48 3.71 -7.50 -8.67
CA ILE A 48 4.39 -7.22 -9.92
C ILE A 48 5.63 -8.11 -10.03
N GLN A 49 5.88 -8.62 -11.24
CA GLN A 49 7.10 -9.36 -11.52
C GLN A 49 8.18 -8.38 -11.98
N LEU A 50 9.33 -8.44 -11.32
CA LEU A 50 10.52 -7.66 -11.67
C LEU A 50 11.59 -8.64 -12.14
N GLU A 51 12.13 -8.42 -13.33
CA GLU A 51 13.17 -9.27 -13.91
C GLU A 51 14.16 -8.39 -14.66
N LYS A 52 15.43 -8.45 -14.23
CA LYS A 52 16.57 -7.73 -14.78
C LYS A 52 17.84 -8.55 -14.57
N ASP A 53 18.79 -8.39 -15.49
CA ASP A 53 20.10 -9.03 -15.44
C ASP A 53 21.09 -8.29 -14.51
N SER A 54 20.75 -7.06 -14.09
CA SER A 54 21.54 -6.24 -13.17
C SER A 54 21.60 -6.80 -11.74
N HIS A 55 22.58 -6.37 -10.94
CA HIS A 55 22.75 -6.84 -9.55
C HIS A 55 21.70 -6.31 -8.58
N ALA A 56 21.10 -5.16 -8.85
CA ALA A 56 20.11 -4.54 -7.97
C ALA A 56 19.02 -3.83 -8.77
N ILE A 57 17.80 -3.82 -8.23
CA ILE A 57 16.70 -2.98 -8.70
C ILE A 57 16.38 -1.98 -7.61
N VAL A 58 16.42 -0.69 -7.94
CA VAL A 58 16.12 0.39 -6.99
C VAL A 58 14.90 1.18 -7.43
N THR A 59 14.19 1.77 -6.47
CA THR A 59 13.18 2.78 -6.76
C THR A 59 13.82 4.15 -6.80
N GLY A 60 13.26 5.09 -7.57
CA GLY A 60 13.64 6.50 -7.46
C GLY A 60 13.54 7.04 -6.03
N HIS A 61 14.27 8.11 -5.73
CA HIS A 61 14.30 8.69 -4.39
C HIS A 61 12.91 9.17 -3.95
N ALA A 62 12.47 8.74 -2.77
CA ALA A 62 11.26 9.24 -2.15
C ALA A 62 11.64 10.33 -1.13
N ASN A 63 11.15 11.56 -1.33
CA ASN A 63 11.27 12.60 -0.30
C ASN A 63 10.18 12.37 0.75
N ILE A 64 10.52 11.61 1.79
CA ILE A 64 9.61 11.32 2.91
C ILE A 64 9.90 12.33 4.01
N ASP A 65 9.08 13.39 4.06
CA ASP A 65 9.13 14.34 5.17
C ASP A 65 8.27 13.81 6.33
N LEU A 66 8.95 13.27 7.34
CA LEU A 66 8.33 12.86 8.61
C LEU A 66 8.18 14.04 9.58
N GLY A 67 8.56 15.26 9.18
CA GLY A 67 8.42 16.50 9.93
C GLY A 67 7.12 17.22 9.58
N GLY A 68 6.01 16.79 10.17
CA GLY A 68 4.79 17.56 10.06
C GLY A 68 4.84 18.82 10.94
N ASP A 69 5.12 19.98 10.37
CA ASP A 69 4.67 21.27 10.92
C ASP A 69 3.15 21.38 10.70
N TRP A 70 2.38 20.55 11.37
CA TRP A 70 0.92 20.60 11.38
C TRP A 70 0.44 21.62 12.43
N GLU A 71 1.01 22.82 12.41
CA GLU A 71 0.69 23.91 13.36
C GLU A 71 -0.80 24.32 13.30
N TRP A 72 -1.50 24.00 12.21
CA TRP A 72 -2.90 24.37 11.98
C TRP A 72 -3.94 23.45 12.67
N ILE A 73 -3.55 22.28 13.21
CA ILE A 73 -4.46 21.45 14.04
C ILE A 73 -4.17 21.72 15.52
N SER A 74 -4.39 22.95 15.96
CA SER A 74 -4.18 23.44 17.33
C SER A 74 -5.08 22.81 18.42
N TRP A 75 -5.73 21.66 18.17
CA TRP A 75 -6.59 20.97 19.13
C TRP A 75 -5.89 19.75 19.75
N GLY A 76 -4.81 20.01 20.47
CA GLY A 76 -4.57 19.33 21.76
C GLY A 76 -3.99 17.92 21.79
N ARG A 77 -3.48 17.33 20.70
CA ARG A 77 -2.67 16.12 20.83
C ARG A 77 -1.46 16.23 19.93
N ARG A 78 -0.28 16.33 20.53
CA ARG A 78 1.02 16.21 19.87
C ARG A 78 1.14 14.79 19.28
N TRP A 79 0.48 14.54 18.15
CA TRP A 79 0.57 13.31 17.40
C TRP A 79 1.97 13.26 16.79
N ALA A 80 2.77 12.30 17.22
CA ALA A 80 4.05 12.05 16.58
C ALA A 80 3.78 11.68 15.11
N PRO A 81 4.48 12.30 14.13
CA PRO A 81 4.32 11.96 12.72
C PRO A 81 4.60 10.48 12.40
N SER A 82 5.31 9.78 13.29
CA SER A 82 5.75 8.39 13.13
C SER A 82 4.61 7.37 13.04
N ASP A 83 3.41 7.69 13.51
CA ASP A 83 2.36 6.70 13.71
C ASP A 83 1.25 6.75 12.65
N PHE A 84 1.40 7.59 11.61
CA PHE A 84 0.33 7.79 10.63
C PHE A 84 0.29 6.75 9.51
N LEU A 85 1.42 6.08 9.21
CA LEU A 85 1.48 5.16 8.08
C LEU A 85 2.50 4.03 8.31
N THR A 86 2.01 2.80 8.34
CA THR A 86 2.86 1.61 8.30
C THR A 86 2.92 1.09 6.87
N LEU A 87 4.12 1.02 6.31
CA LEU A 87 4.39 0.45 5.00
C LEU A 87 4.95 -0.97 5.16
N LYS A 88 4.32 -1.93 4.49
CA LYS A 88 4.79 -3.32 4.39
C LYS A 88 5.27 -3.56 2.97
N ILE A 89 6.52 -4.01 2.83
CA ILE A 89 7.10 -4.39 1.54
C ILE A 89 7.37 -5.88 1.59
N GLU A 90 6.77 -6.62 0.65
CA GLU A 90 6.97 -8.05 0.50
C GLU A 90 7.55 -8.36 -0.87
N GLY A 91 8.47 -9.30 -0.91
CA GLY A 91 9.05 -9.81 -2.15
C GLY A 91 9.34 -11.31 -1.99
N SER A 92 9.27 -12.03 -3.10
CA SER A 92 9.64 -13.44 -3.16
C SER A 92 10.50 -13.72 -4.39
N SER A 93 11.50 -14.58 -4.25
CA SER A 93 12.26 -15.08 -5.39
C SER A 93 11.40 -16.06 -6.20
N ASN A 94 11.44 -15.94 -7.53
CA ASN A 94 10.89 -16.97 -8.42
C ASN A 94 11.75 -18.24 -8.47
N ASP A 95 13.02 -18.14 -8.05
CA ASP A 95 13.95 -19.26 -7.93
C ASP A 95 14.13 -19.63 -6.45
N PRO A 96 13.66 -20.80 -5.99
CA PRO A 96 13.78 -21.24 -4.60
C PRO A 96 15.23 -21.36 -4.10
N SER A 97 16.20 -21.46 -5.00
CA SER A 97 17.62 -21.55 -4.65
C SER A 97 18.27 -20.20 -4.36
N LYS A 98 17.62 -19.10 -4.76
CA LYS A 98 18.14 -17.74 -4.61
C LYS A 98 17.35 -16.99 -3.56
N GLN A 99 18.07 -16.29 -2.69
CA GLN A 99 17.47 -15.35 -1.73
C GLN A 99 17.45 -13.96 -2.34
N ILE A 100 16.50 -13.14 -1.90
CA ILE A 100 16.43 -11.73 -2.24
C ILE A 100 16.68 -10.89 -1.00
N PHE A 101 17.35 -9.77 -1.19
CA PHE A 101 17.53 -8.76 -0.17
C PHE A 101 16.58 -7.59 -0.46
N LEU A 102 15.79 -7.21 0.55
CA LEU A 102 14.96 -6.01 0.51
C LEU A 102 15.44 -5.07 1.61
N GLY A 103 15.76 -3.84 1.23
CA GLY A 103 16.29 -2.84 2.16
C GLY A 103 15.77 -1.44 1.85
N ILE A 104 15.78 -0.59 2.89
CA ILE A 104 15.52 0.84 2.79
C ILE A 104 16.76 1.53 3.37
N ALA A 105 17.36 2.42 2.60
CA ALA A 105 18.56 3.15 2.98
C ALA A 105 18.41 4.63 2.68
N GLN A 106 19.20 5.46 3.36
CA GLN A 106 19.34 6.86 2.95
C GLN A 106 20.00 6.91 1.56
N VAL A 107 19.59 7.87 0.74
CA VAL A 107 20.08 8.01 -0.65
C VAL A 107 21.61 8.02 -0.71
N ARG A 108 22.27 8.75 0.20
CA ARG A 108 23.73 8.85 0.26
C ARG A 108 24.42 7.50 0.52
N ASP A 109 23.86 6.69 1.40
CA ASP A 109 24.43 5.39 1.75
C ASP A 109 24.20 4.39 0.61
N LEU A 110 23.04 4.47 -0.06
CA LEU A 110 22.71 3.64 -1.21
C LEU A 110 23.61 3.97 -2.42
N GLU A 111 23.82 5.25 -2.71
CA GLU A 111 24.73 5.70 -3.78
C GLU A 111 26.17 5.23 -3.52
N ALA A 112 26.63 5.29 -2.28
CA ALA A 112 27.95 4.78 -1.91
C ALA A 112 28.06 3.24 -2.03
N TYR A 113 26.99 2.52 -1.70
CA TYR A 113 26.92 1.06 -1.82
C TYR A 113 26.89 0.58 -3.27
N LEU A 114 26.15 1.28 -4.14
CA LEU A 114 26.00 0.97 -5.56
C LEU A 114 27.07 1.65 -6.45
N ASN A 115 28.07 2.28 -5.86
CA ASN A 115 29.12 2.94 -6.62
C ASN A 115 29.87 1.94 -7.51
N ASP A 116 29.84 2.16 -8.82
CA ASP A 116 30.36 1.27 -9.86
C ASP A 116 29.71 -0.12 -9.93
N VAL A 117 28.51 -0.31 -9.36
CA VAL A 117 27.71 -1.54 -9.50
C VAL A 117 26.67 -1.35 -10.59
N GLU A 118 26.43 -2.36 -11.43
CA GLU A 118 25.32 -2.30 -12.39
C GLU A 118 23.97 -2.48 -11.68
N TYR A 119 23.08 -1.49 -11.81
CA TYR A 119 21.73 -1.53 -11.24
C TYR A 119 20.67 -0.90 -12.16
N ASP A 120 19.43 -1.36 -12.07
CA ASP A 120 18.29 -0.77 -12.78
C ASP A 120 17.44 0.07 -11.80
N GLU A 121 17.17 1.32 -12.16
CA GLU A 121 16.27 2.22 -11.43
C GLU A 121 14.88 2.22 -12.05
N ILE A 122 13.83 2.05 -11.23
CA ILE A 122 12.43 2.16 -11.66
C ILE A 122 12.10 3.65 -11.83
N SER A 123 11.94 4.10 -13.08
CA SER A 123 11.72 5.50 -13.44
C SER A 123 10.24 5.88 -13.62
N ASP A 124 9.39 4.93 -14.02
CA ASP A 124 7.93 5.12 -14.03
C ASP A 124 7.24 3.83 -13.58
N PHE A 125 6.27 3.98 -12.68
CA PHE A 125 5.44 2.88 -12.17
C PHE A 125 3.97 3.27 -12.16
N ARG A 126 3.16 2.52 -12.90
CA ARG A 126 1.71 2.72 -12.97
C ARG A 126 0.96 1.49 -12.51
N ILE A 127 0.17 1.63 -11.44
CA ILE A 127 -0.60 0.52 -10.83
C ILE A 127 -1.89 0.23 -11.64
N HIS A 128 -2.58 1.26 -12.14
CA HIS A 128 -3.89 1.12 -12.81
C HIS A 128 -3.80 0.57 -14.24
N ARG A 129 -2.66 0.76 -14.89
CA ARG A 129 -2.26 0.09 -16.14
C ARG A 129 -0.80 -0.30 -15.95
N PRO A 130 -0.50 -1.57 -15.66
CA PRO A 130 0.85 -1.99 -15.32
C PRO A 130 1.82 -1.64 -16.45
N SER A 131 2.63 -0.62 -16.21
CA SER A 131 3.78 -0.25 -17.01
C SER A 131 4.93 0.06 -16.07
N LEU A 132 6.06 -0.61 -16.30
CA LEU A 132 7.31 -0.42 -15.59
C LEU A 132 8.35 0.06 -16.60
N SER A 133 8.91 1.24 -16.36
CA SER A 133 10.06 1.72 -17.11
C SER A 133 11.28 1.67 -16.21
N TYR A 134 12.42 1.27 -16.80
CA TYR A 134 13.68 1.17 -16.10
C TYR A 134 14.72 2.06 -16.76
N THR A 135 15.58 2.64 -15.93
CA THR A 135 16.80 3.33 -16.35
C THR A 135 17.97 2.51 -15.82
N ASN A 136 18.74 1.91 -16.73
CA ASN A 136 19.92 1.14 -16.36
C ASN A 136 21.08 2.09 -16.05
N HIS A 137 21.76 1.83 -14.94
CA HIS A 137 22.98 2.48 -14.51
C HIS A 137 24.12 1.47 -14.64
N PRO A 138 25.03 1.64 -15.60
CA PRO A 138 26.10 0.69 -15.84
C PRO A 138 27.16 0.76 -14.74
N GLY A 139 27.74 -0.39 -14.41
CA GLY A 139 28.86 -0.53 -13.48
C GLY A 139 29.69 -1.76 -13.81
N THR A 140 30.90 -1.85 -13.25
CA THR A 140 31.81 -2.99 -13.49
C THR A 140 32.18 -3.78 -12.24
N SER A 141 31.73 -3.32 -11.08
CA SER A 141 31.98 -3.92 -9.77
C SER A 141 30.77 -4.73 -9.28
N GLU A 142 31.05 -5.74 -8.45
CA GLU A 142 30.01 -6.48 -7.73
C GLU A 142 29.62 -5.74 -6.42
N PRO A 143 28.36 -5.88 -5.94
CA PRO A 143 27.95 -5.31 -4.67
C PRO A 143 28.82 -5.83 -3.51
N LYS A 144 29.20 -4.94 -2.59
CA LYS A 144 29.95 -5.32 -1.40
C LYS A 144 29.04 -6.08 -0.43
N ALA A 145 29.50 -7.23 0.07
CA ALA A 145 28.80 -8.03 1.08
C ALA A 145 28.85 -7.40 2.48
#